data_AF-C2G1F6-F1
#
_entry.id   AF-C2G1F6-F1
#
_cell.length_a   1.000
_cell.length_b   1.000
_cell.length_c   1.000
_cell.angle_alpha   90.00
_cell.angle_beta   90.00
_cell.angle_gamma   90.00
#
_symmetry.space_group_name_H-M   'P 1'
#
loop_
_entity.id
_entity.type
_entity.pdbx_description
1 polymer ?
#
loop_
_entity_poly.entity_id
_entity_poly.type
_entity_poly.pdbx_seq_one_letter_code
_entity_poly.pdbx_strand_id
1 'polypeptide(L)'
;MNILLYYALFHATFKLHLCNLKSSSVKFFRMEILNKSVGQMLKEAREQSRLTQEQLAQKVGKKRSYISKLETKYGNNIKLQTLKEIVEKGFEGKIKIDIEL
;
A
#
# COMPACT_ATOMS: atom_id res chain seq x y z
N MET A 1 -21.87 -39.96 19.52
CA MET A 1 -21.19 -38.91 18.72
C MET A 1 -20.88 -37.76 19.65
N ASN A 2 -19.60 -37.48 19.86
CA ASN A 2 -19.13 -36.67 20.98
C ASN A 2 -19.32 -35.17 20.66
N ILE A 3 -20.16 -34.46 21.44
CA ILE A 3 -20.46 -33.02 21.28
C ILE A 3 -19.17 -32.18 21.21
N LEU A 4 -18.13 -32.60 21.93
CA LEU A 4 -16.81 -31.97 21.93
C LEU A 4 -16.16 -31.99 20.54
N LEU A 5 -16.40 -33.04 19.74
CA LEU A 5 -15.85 -33.15 18.39
C LEU A 5 -16.56 -32.19 17.41
N TYR A 6 -17.86 -31.94 17.61
CA TYR A 6 -18.63 -31.00 16.80
C TYR A 6 -18.22 -29.55 17.07
N TYR A 7 -18.02 -29.18 18.33
CA TYR A 7 -17.46 -27.85 18.66
C TYR A 7 -16.03 -27.68 18.14
N ALA A 8 -15.19 -28.72 18.18
CA ALA A 8 -13.85 -28.66 17.62
C ALA A 8 -13.86 -28.47 16.08
N LEU A 9 -14.71 -29.20 15.36
CA LEU A 9 -14.89 -29.05 13.91
C LEU A 9 -15.55 -27.71 13.53
N PHE A 10 -16.54 -27.23 14.30
CA PHE A 10 -17.17 -25.93 14.10
C PHE A 10 -16.18 -24.79 14.36
N HIS A 11 -15.37 -24.89 15.41
CA HIS A 11 -14.35 -23.88 15.70
C HIS A 11 -13.20 -23.93 14.68
N ALA A 12 -12.81 -25.10 14.19
CA ALA A 12 -11.82 -25.24 13.12
C ALA A 12 -12.32 -24.66 11.79
N THR A 13 -13.55 -24.96 11.40
CA THR A 13 -14.19 -24.42 10.18
C THR A 13 -14.45 -22.92 10.29
N PHE A 14 -14.91 -22.43 11.44
CA PHE A 14 -15.08 -20.99 11.69
C PHE A 14 -13.73 -20.26 11.71
N LYS A 15 -12.67 -20.85 12.28
CA LYS A 15 -11.32 -20.29 12.24
C LYS A 15 -10.73 -20.30 10.83
N LEU A 16 -11.00 -21.33 10.02
CA LEU A 16 -10.64 -21.36 8.59
C LEU A 16 -11.39 -20.29 7.79
N HIS A 17 -12.69 -20.09 8.09
CA HIS A 17 -13.53 -19.08 7.46
C HIS A 17 -13.10 -17.65 7.84
N LEU A 18 -12.80 -17.40 9.12
CA LEU A 18 -12.23 -16.14 9.60
C LEU A 18 -10.82 -15.88 9.03
N CYS A 19 -10.02 -16.93 8.81
CA CYS A 19 -8.70 -16.80 8.19
C CYS A 19 -8.79 -16.38 6.71
N ASN A 20 -9.84 -16.83 6.00
CA ASN A 20 -10.15 -16.38 4.63
C ASN A 20 -10.76 -14.97 4.57
N LEU A 21 -11.37 -14.50 5.66
CA LEU A 21 -11.90 -13.12 5.78
C LEU A 21 -10.84 -12.09 6.19
N LYS A 22 -9.68 -12.51 6.75
CA LYS A 22 -8.65 -11.60 7.28
C LYS A 22 -7.51 -11.21 6.33
N SER A 23 -7.58 -11.52 5.04
CA SER A 23 -6.51 -11.06 4.12
C SER A 23 -7.03 -10.61 2.77
N SER A 24 -7.88 -9.59 2.78
CA SER A 24 -8.05 -8.69 1.65
C SER A 24 -7.89 -7.25 2.14
N SER A 25 -6.93 -6.55 1.53
CA SER A 25 -6.81 -5.08 1.48
C SER A 25 -5.94 -4.29 2.47
N VAL A 26 -5.12 -4.88 3.34
CA VAL A 26 -4.00 -4.10 3.95
C VAL A 26 -2.68 -4.79 3.66
N LYS A 27 -2.19 -4.56 2.44
CA LYS A 27 -0.85 -4.97 2.00
C LYS A 27 0.15 -4.06 2.72
N PHE A 28 0.68 -4.52 3.85
CA PHE A 28 1.70 -3.78 4.59
C PHE A 28 2.99 -3.77 3.76
N PHE A 29 3.22 -2.67 3.04
CA PHE A 29 4.37 -2.51 2.16
C PHE A 29 5.61 -2.18 3.01
N ARG A 30 6.23 -3.22 3.57
CA ARG A 30 7.51 -3.09 4.28
C ARG A 30 8.65 -3.23 3.26
N MET A 31 8.95 -2.15 2.55
CA MET A 31 10.07 -2.14 1.62
C MET A 31 11.37 -1.85 2.39
N GLU A 32 12.36 -2.73 2.27
CA GLU A 32 13.66 -2.57 2.90
C GLU A 32 14.38 -1.34 2.33
N ILE A 33 14.51 -0.34 3.19
CA ILE A 33 15.24 0.91 2.98
C ILE A 33 16.72 0.55 3.02
N LEU A 34 17.34 0.33 1.88
CA LEU A 34 18.79 0.38 1.85
C LEU A 34 19.35 1.29 0.76
N ASN A 35 18.67 1.53 -0.38
CA ASN A 35 19.20 2.45 -1.41
C ASN A 35 18.15 2.99 -2.42
N LYS A 36 16.86 3.08 -2.08
CA LYS A 36 15.82 3.56 -3.02
C LYS A 36 15.41 5.01 -2.74
N SER A 37 15.23 5.79 -3.82
CA SER A 37 14.62 7.12 -3.75
C SER A 37 13.11 7.02 -3.50
N VAL A 38 12.51 8.04 -2.88
CA VAL A 38 11.06 8.12 -2.67
C VAL A 38 10.28 8.01 -3.98
N GLY A 39 10.78 8.59 -5.07
CA GLY A 39 10.19 8.48 -6.40
C GLY A 39 10.11 7.03 -6.91
N GLN A 40 11.17 6.25 -6.68
CA GLN A 40 11.19 4.83 -7.02
C GLN A 40 10.23 4.03 -6.14
N MET A 41 10.09 4.37 -4.84
CA MET A 41 9.11 3.74 -3.96
C MET A 41 7.68 3.94 -4.45
N LEU A 42 7.35 5.16 -4.89
CA LEU A 42 6.03 5.50 -5.42
C LEU A 42 5.74 4.77 -6.74
N LYS A 43 6.74 4.64 -7.62
CA LYS A 43 6.63 3.88 -8.86
C LYS A 43 6.25 2.42 -8.58
N GLU A 44 6.96 1.79 -7.65
CA GLU A 44 6.72 0.38 -7.30
C GLU A 44 5.35 0.20 -6.63
N ALA A 45 4.95 1.09 -5.72
CA ALA A 45 3.62 1.09 -5.12
C ALA A 45 2.51 1.25 -6.19
N ARG A 46 2.72 2.12 -7.18
CA ARG A 46 1.81 2.31 -8.32
C ARG A 46 1.67 1.02 -9.14
N GLU A 47 2.78 0.38 -9.49
CA GLU A 47 2.81 -0.85 -10.28
C GLU A 47 2.13 -2.01 -9.54
N GLN A 48 2.34 -2.12 -8.23
CA GLN A 48 1.66 -3.10 -7.39
C GLN A 48 0.15 -2.85 -7.27
N SER A 49 -0.25 -1.59 -7.34
CA SER A 49 -1.65 -1.16 -7.39
C SER A 49 -2.26 -1.29 -8.79
N ARG A 50 -1.47 -1.75 -9.79
CA ARG A 50 -1.87 -1.91 -11.20
C ARG A 50 -2.42 -0.63 -11.83
N LEU A 51 -1.89 0.52 -11.42
CA LEU A 51 -2.29 1.82 -11.96
C LEU A 51 -1.30 2.29 -13.02
N THR A 52 -1.80 2.91 -14.10
CA THR A 52 -0.96 3.72 -14.99
C THR A 52 -0.61 5.05 -14.34
N GLN A 53 0.43 5.73 -14.84
CA GLN A 53 0.77 7.08 -14.37
C GLN A 53 -0.38 8.08 -14.55
N GLU A 54 -1.18 7.92 -15.60
CA GLU A 54 -2.36 8.75 -15.87
C GLU A 54 -3.46 8.49 -14.83
N GLN A 55 -3.75 7.22 -14.54
CA GLN A 55 -4.77 6.85 -13.54
C GLN A 55 -4.40 7.33 -12.14
N LEU A 56 -3.12 7.18 -11.75
CA LEU A 56 -2.65 7.73 -10.48
C LEU A 56 -2.82 9.25 -10.46
N ALA A 57 -2.42 9.94 -11.53
CA ALA A 57 -2.54 11.39 -11.65
C ALA A 57 -3.99 11.87 -11.51
N GLN A 58 -4.94 11.16 -12.12
CA GLN A 58 -6.38 11.43 -11.99
C GLN A 58 -6.85 11.27 -10.54
N LYS A 59 -6.48 10.18 -9.86
CA LYS A 59 -6.83 9.94 -8.44
C LYS A 59 -6.33 11.05 -7.52
N VAL A 60 -5.11 11.54 -7.73
CA VAL A 60 -4.51 12.60 -6.88
C VAL A 60 -4.78 14.03 -7.35
N GLY A 61 -5.48 14.20 -8.49
CA GLY A 61 -5.76 15.52 -9.06
C GLY A 61 -4.51 16.26 -9.55
N LYS A 62 -3.57 15.54 -10.17
CA LYS A 62 -2.33 16.11 -10.75
C LYS A 62 -2.25 15.79 -12.25
N LYS A 63 -1.29 16.41 -12.95
CA LYS A 63 -0.98 16.06 -14.35
C LYS A 63 -0.15 14.78 -14.40
N ARG A 64 -0.34 13.93 -15.42
CA ARG A 64 0.49 12.72 -15.63
C ARG A 64 1.98 13.03 -15.77
N SER A 65 2.33 14.18 -16.34
CA SER A 65 3.74 14.65 -16.39
C SER A 65 4.33 14.92 -15.01
N TYR A 66 3.52 15.28 -14.02
CA TYR A 66 3.95 15.43 -12.63
C TYR A 66 4.30 14.08 -12.01
N ILE A 67 3.43 13.08 -12.17
CA ILE A 67 3.68 11.70 -11.71
C ILE A 67 4.91 11.12 -12.40
N SER A 68 5.01 11.30 -13.72
CA SER A 68 6.17 10.83 -14.48
C SER A 68 7.48 11.46 -13.99
N LYS A 69 7.52 12.77 -13.74
CA LYS A 69 8.71 13.45 -13.17
C LYS A 69 9.04 12.92 -11.78
N LEU A 70 8.01 12.71 -10.95
CA LEU A 70 8.18 12.23 -9.59
C LEU A 70 8.80 10.84 -9.51
N GLU A 71 8.45 9.96 -10.45
CA GLU A 71 8.98 8.58 -10.54
C GLU A 71 10.40 8.51 -11.13
N THR A 72 11.03 9.64 -11.48
CA THR A 72 12.42 9.69 -11.98
C THR A 72 13.41 10.04 -10.86
N LYS A 73 14.70 9.81 -11.11
CA LYS A 73 15.82 10.11 -10.19
C LYS A 73 15.89 11.59 -9.77
N TYR A 74 15.26 12.50 -10.52
CA TYR A 74 15.18 13.94 -10.23
C TYR A 74 13.97 14.33 -9.35
N GLY A 75 13.06 13.39 -9.08
CA GLY A 75 11.86 13.59 -8.26
C GLY A 75 12.11 13.58 -6.74
N ASN A 76 13.36 13.51 -6.30
CA ASN A 76 13.72 13.29 -4.89
C ASN A 76 13.37 14.47 -3.97
N ASN A 77 13.11 15.67 -4.51
CA ASN A 77 12.71 16.85 -3.75
C ASN A 77 11.18 16.94 -3.59
N ILE A 78 10.54 15.84 -3.22
CA ILE A 78 9.10 15.80 -2.97
C ILE A 78 8.79 16.44 -1.61
N LYS A 79 7.80 17.33 -1.57
CA LYS A 79 7.28 17.84 -0.30
C LYS A 79 6.55 16.72 0.44
N LEU A 80 6.73 16.61 1.75
CA LEU A 80 6.02 15.62 2.59
C LEU A 80 4.51 15.66 2.39
N GLN A 81 3.92 16.85 2.24
CA GLN A 81 2.51 17.02 1.94
C GLN A 81 2.09 16.33 0.63
N THR A 82 2.87 16.49 -0.43
CA THR A 82 2.63 15.82 -1.72
C THR A 82 2.74 14.31 -1.57
N LEU A 83 3.75 13.83 -0.84
CA LEU A 83 3.94 12.41 -0.59
C LEU A 83 2.70 11.82 0.11
N LYS A 84 2.24 12.50 1.16
CA LYS A 84 1.03 12.14 1.90
C LYS A 84 -0.21 12.12 0.99
N GLU A 85 -0.42 13.17 0.19
CA GLU A 85 -1.53 13.22 -0.77
C GLU A 85 -1.52 12.03 -1.73
N ILE A 86 -0.36 11.64 -2.25
CA ILE A 86 -0.24 10.52 -3.19
C ILE A 86 -0.54 9.19 -2.51
N VAL A 87 -0.04 8.99 -1.28
CA VAL A 87 -0.28 7.76 -0.53
C VAL A 87 -1.76 7.63 -0.14
N GLU A 88 -2.36 8.69 0.41
CA GLU A 88 -3.73 8.65 0.92
C GLU A 88 -4.78 8.64 -0.20
N LYS A 89 -4.61 9.48 -1.23
CA LYS A 89 -5.61 9.59 -2.32
C LYS A 89 -5.32 8.65 -3.48
N GLY A 90 -4.05 8.41 -3.78
CA GLY A 90 -3.64 7.56 -4.91
C GLY A 90 -3.74 6.08 -4.60
N PHE A 91 -3.27 5.69 -3.41
CA PHE A 91 -3.17 4.29 -3.00
C PHE A 91 -4.12 3.89 -1.85
N GLU A 92 -4.93 4.83 -1.34
CA GLU A 92 -5.82 4.61 -0.19
C GLU A 92 -5.05 4.06 1.04
N GLY A 93 -3.78 4.43 1.13
CA GLY A 93 -2.84 3.98 2.15
C GLY A 93 -2.71 4.97 3.30
N LYS A 94 -1.86 4.62 4.26
CA LYS A 94 -1.46 5.51 5.37
C LYS A 94 0.05 5.66 5.37
N ILE A 95 0.52 6.89 5.55
CA ILE A 95 1.96 7.16 5.71
C ILE A 95 2.31 7.18 7.20
N LYS A 96 3.38 6.47 7.57
CA LYS A 96 3.99 6.54 8.90
C LYS A 96 5.43 7.02 8.73
N ILE A 97 5.82 8.05 9.48
CA ILE A 97 7.16 8.62 9.46
C ILE A 97 7.65 8.56 10.91
N ASP A 98 8.71 7.80 11.14
CA ASP A 98 9.38 7.70 12.43
C ASP A 98 10.76 8.37 12.27
N ILE A 99 11.12 9.26 13.20
CA ILE A 99 12.42 9.93 13.26
C ILE A 99 13.06 9.55 14.59
N GLU A 100 14.20 8.87 14.52
CA GLU A 100 15.03 8.54 15.69
C GLU A 100 16.28 9.44 15.65
N LEU A 101 16.67 9.98 16.82
CA LEU A 101 17.79 10.91 16.99
C LEU A 101 18.92 10.25 17.77
#